data_AF-A0A7W5MJX9-F1
#
_entry.id   AF-A0A7W5MJX9-F1
#
_cell.length_a   1.000
_cell.length_b   1.000
_cell.length_c   1.000
_cell.angle_alpha   90.00
_cell.angle_beta   90.00
_cell.angle_gamma   90.00
#
_symmetry.space_group_name_H-M   'P 1'
#
loop_
_entity.id
_entity.type
_entity.pdbx_description
1 polymer ?
#
loop_
_entity_poly.entity_id
_entity_poly.type
_entity_poly.pdbx_seq_one_letter_code
_entity_poly.pdbx_strand_id
1 'polypeptide(L)'
;MLTLTIIQILQVLISFVRWIIIIQFILSLLIVFNIINTSSPFIRGLHDGLDRLTEPLYRPIRRMLPATGGIDFAPMVVLLGLVILNIILNNIAASVLVGAAV
;
A
#
# COMPACT_ATOMS: atom_id res chain seq x y z
N MET A 1 24.16 -13.25 8.15
CA MET A 1 23.58 -12.42 9.23
C MET A 1 23.30 -10.98 8.78
N LEU A 2 24.26 -10.22 8.23
CA LEU A 2 24.02 -8.85 7.71
C LEU A 2 23.03 -8.77 6.53
N THR A 3 23.01 -9.77 5.66
CA THR A 3 22.04 -9.85 4.55
C THR A 3 20.60 -9.98 5.04
N LEU A 4 20.38 -10.73 6.12
CA LEU A 4 19.06 -10.92 6.72
C LEU A 4 18.55 -9.66 7.41
N THR A 5 19.43 -8.93 8.11
CA THR A 5 19.04 -7.66 8.74
C THR A 5 18.64 -6.62 7.70
N ILE A 6 19.33 -6.55 6.55
CA ILE A 6 18.93 -5.68 5.43
C ILE A 6 17.55 -6.07 4.90
N ILE A 7 17.30 -7.37 4.69
CA ILE A 7 15.99 -7.84 4.22
C ILE A 7 14.89 -7.50 5.23
N GLN A 8 15.15 -7.67 6.54
CA GLN A 8 14.20 -7.32 7.59
C GLN A 8 13.89 -5.82 7.64
N ILE A 9 14.90 -4.96 7.49
CA ILE A 9 14.69 -3.50 7.41
C ILE A 9 13.80 -3.16 6.22
N LEU A 10 14.04 -3.76 5.04
CA LEU A 10 13.17 -3.57 3.87
C LEU A 10 11.73 -4.04 4.14
N GLN A 11 11.56 -5.17 4.83
CA GLN A 11 10.24 -5.68 5.19
C GLN A 11 9.49 -4.76 6.16
N VAL A 12 10.20 -4.13 7.10
CA VAL A 12 9.63 -3.11 8.00
C VAL A 12 9.16 -1.90 7.19
N LEU A 13 9.98 -1.39 6.27
CA LEU A 13 9.59 -0.27 5.40
C LEU A 13 8.37 -0.60 4.55
N ILE A 14 8.33 -1.80 3.95
CA ILE A 14 7.17 -2.28 3.20
C ILE A 14 5.92 -2.37 4.09
N SER A 15 6.07 -2.83 5.33
CA SER A 15 4.97 -2.93 6.28
C SER A 15 4.44 -1.56 6.68
N PHE A 16 5.33 -0.58 6.86
CA PHE A 16 4.94 0.80 7.15
C PHE A 16 4.13 1.42 6.00
N VAL A 17 4.60 1.27 4.75
CA VAL A 17 3.87 1.72 3.55
C VAL A 17 2.52 1.02 3.43
N ARG A 18 2.46 -0.29 3.72
CA ARG A 18 1.22 -1.07 3.72
C ARG A 18 0.19 -0.48 4.68
N TRP A 19 0.59 -0.14 5.92
CA TRP A 19 -0.32 0.46 6.89
C TRP A 19 -0.86 1.82 6.45
N ILE A 20 -0.01 2.67 5.85
CA ILE A 20 -0.44 3.96 5.31
C ILE A 20 -1.52 3.78 4.25
N ILE A 21 -1.32 2.85 3.31
CA ILE A 21 -2.28 2.58 2.23
C ILE A 21 -3.59 2.02 2.79
N ILE A 22 -3.53 1.16 3.81
CA ILE A 22 -4.73 0.65 4.49
C ILE A 22 -5.51 1.80 5.13
N ILE A 23 -4.84 2.70 5.85
CA ILE A 23 -5.48 3.85 6.50
C ILE A 23 -6.11 4.77 5.45
N GLN A 24 -5.42 5.05 4.34
CA GLN A 24 -5.96 5.82 3.23
C GLN A 24 -7.21 5.17 2.63
N PHE A 25 -7.17 3.85 2.40
CA PHE A 25 -8.29 3.11 1.84
C PHE A 25 -9.51 3.16 2.77
N ILE A 26 -9.30 2.92 4.07
CA ILE A 26 -10.37 3.02 5.06
C ILE A 26 -10.94 4.45 5.11
N LEU A 27 -10.08 5.47 5.13
CA LEU A 27 -10.53 6.87 5.11
C LEU A 27 -11.36 7.19 3.87
N SER A 28 -10.93 6.71 2.70
CA SER A 28 -11.67 6.84 1.44
C SER A 28 -13.06 6.19 1.53
N LEU A 29 -13.15 4.97 2.06
CA LEU A 29 -14.44 4.29 2.28
C LEU A 29 -15.33 5.06 3.25
N LEU A 30 -14.79 5.56 4.36
CA LEU A 30 -15.55 6.33 5.36
C LEU A 30 -16.14 7.62 4.78
N ILE A 31 -15.44 8.25 3.83
CA ILE A 31 -15.93 9.42 3.09
C ILE A 31 -17.03 9.02 2.10
N VAL A 32 -16.84 7.95 1.32
CA VAL A 32 -17.82 7.47 0.32
C VAL A 32 -19.13 7.03 0.98
N PHE A 33 -19.05 6.35 2.13
CA PHE A 33 -20.23 5.95 2.92
C PHE A 33 -20.83 7.08 3.75
N ASN A 34 -20.33 8.31 3.61
CA ASN A 34 -20.80 9.50 4.31
C ASN A 34 -20.80 9.33 5.85
N ILE A 35 -19.91 8.47 6.37
CA ILE A 35 -19.71 8.23 7.80
C ILE A 35 -18.95 9.42 8.40
N ILE A 36 -18.03 10.00 7.63
CA ILE A 36 -17.30 11.21 7.99
C ILE A 36 -17.65 12.31 7.00
N ASN A 37 -18.08 13.46 7.54
CA ASN A 37 -18.48 14.59 6.72
C ASN A 37 -17.24 15.33 6.15
N THR A 38 -17.04 15.25 4.83
CA THR A 38 -15.98 15.95 4.06
C THR A 38 -16.15 17.48 4.00
N SER A 39 -17.17 18.03 4.68
CA SER A 39 -17.35 19.47 4.84
C SER A 39 -16.19 20.14 5.61
N SER A 40 -15.43 19.39 6.40
CA SER A 40 -14.23 19.93 7.06
C SER A 40 -13.09 20.17 6.04
N PRO A 41 -12.52 21.39 5.98
CA PRO A 41 -11.39 21.71 5.09
C PRO A 41 -10.19 20.78 5.28
N PHE A 42 -10.01 20.28 6.50
CA PHE A 42 -8.92 19.38 6.85
C PHE A 42 -9.03 18.02 6.14
N ILE A 43 -10.23 17.42 6.12
CA ILE A 43 -10.47 16.10 5.52
C ILE A 43 -10.33 16.20 3.99
N ARG A 44 -10.82 17.32 3.42
CA ARG A 44 -10.69 17.59 1.99
C ARG A 44 -9.23 17.80 1.58
N GLY A 45 -8.47 18.56 2.35
CA GLY A 45 -7.04 18.76 2.11
C GLY A 45 -6.22 17.48 2.26
N LEU A 46 -6.55 16.63 3.23
CA LEU A 46 -5.96 15.29 3.34
C LEU A 46 -6.30 14.43 2.13
N HIS A 47 -7.58 14.35 1.74
CA HIS A 47 -8.01 13.58 0.58
C HIS A 47 -7.28 14.03 -0.70
N ASP A 48 -7.28 15.33 -0.99
CA ASP A 48 -6.62 15.88 -2.18
C ASP A 48 -5.10 15.72 -2.13
N GLY A 49 -4.50 15.83 -0.94
CA GLY A 49 -3.07 15.62 -0.73
C GLY A 49 -2.67 14.17 -0.95
N LEU A 50 -3.45 13.22 -0.41
CA LEU A 50 -3.23 11.79 -0.60
C LEU A 50 -3.49 11.38 -2.06
N ASP A 51 -4.54 11.91 -2.70
CA ASP A 51 -4.81 11.67 -4.12
C ASP A 51 -3.64 12.14 -4.99
N ARG A 52 -3.12 13.35 -4.78
CA ARG A 52 -1.96 13.86 -5.55
C ARG A 52 -0.69 13.03 -5.35
N LEU A 53 -0.44 12.56 -4.11
CA LEU A 53 0.72 11.72 -3.81
C LEU A 53 0.59 10.32 -4.43
N THR A 54 -0.63 9.80 -4.49
CA THR A 54 -0.89 8.46 -4.99
C THR A 54 -1.24 8.39 -6.47
N GLU A 55 -1.60 9.52 -7.10
CA GLU A 55 -1.90 9.63 -8.53
C GLU A 55 -0.81 9.04 -9.45
N PRO A 56 0.50 9.31 -9.30
CA PRO A 56 1.52 8.69 -10.16
C PRO A 56 1.58 7.16 -10.01
N LEU A 57 1.26 6.62 -8.84
CA LEU A 57 1.22 5.18 -8.55
C LEU A 57 -0.09 4.54 -9.01
N TYR A 58 -1.21 5.24 -8.85
CA TYR A 58 -2.56 4.74 -9.15
C TYR A 58 -2.97 4.97 -10.60
N ARG A 59 -2.39 5.95 -11.33
CA ARG A 59 -2.72 6.25 -12.73
C ARG A 59 -2.45 5.09 -13.70
N PRO A 60 -1.34 4.33 -13.60
CA PRO A 60 -1.14 3.12 -14.39
C PRO A 60 -2.17 2.03 -14.04
N ILE A 61 -2.46 1.87 -12.74
CA ILE A 61 -3.36 0.84 -12.22
C ILE A 61 -4.81 1.12 -12.62
N ARG A 62 -5.27 2.37 -12.50
CA ARG A 62 -6.59 2.85 -12.92
C ARG A 62 -6.82 2.73 -14.43
N ARG A 63 -5.77 2.68 -15.26
CA ARG A 63 -5.92 2.38 -16.70
C ARG A 63 -6.21 0.90 -16.96
N MET A 64 -5.81 0.02 -16.06
CA MET A 64 -6.08 -1.43 -16.16
C MET A 64 -7.39 -1.81 -15.46
N LEU A 65 -7.83 -1.03 -14.48
CA LEU A 65 -9.11 -1.24 -13.80
C LEU A 65 -10.27 -0.62 -14.61
N PRO A 66 -11.40 -1.33 -14.78
CA PRO A 66 -12.62 -0.74 -15.33
C PRO A 66 -13.10 0.40 -14.43
N ALA A 67 -13.80 1.39 -14.99
CA ALA A 67 -14.28 2.55 -14.23
C ALA A 67 -15.27 2.12 -13.13
N THR A 68 -14.77 1.98 -11.91
CA THR A 68 -15.54 1.58 -10.74
C THR A 68 -16.17 2.82 -10.12
N GLY A 69 -17.45 3.05 -10.40
CA GLY A 69 -18.19 4.22 -9.97
C GLY A 69 -18.08 4.51 -8.46
N GLY A 70 -17.25 5.48 -8.11
CA GLY A 70 -17.12 6.06 -6.75
C GLY A 70 -16.18 5.36 -5.77
N ILE A 71 -15.77 4.11 -6.03
CA ILE A 71 -14.87 3.35 -5.15
C ILE A 71 -13.53 3.14 -5.85
N ASP A 72 -12.45 3.62 -5.24
CA ASP A 72 -11.10 3.41 -5.76
C ASP A 72 -10.54 2.06 -5.31
N PHE A 73 -10.37 1.14 -6.26
CA PHE A 73 -9.74 -0.17 -6.03
C PHE A 73 -8.21 -0.14 -6.21
N ALA A 74 -7.62 0.98 -6.64
CA ALA A 74 -6.18 1.10 -6.81
C ALA A 74 -5.38 0.80 -5.51
N PRO A 75 -5.82 1.22 -4.30
CA PRO A 75 -5.16 0.86 -3.05
C PRO A 75 -5.09 -0.66 -2.83
N MET A 76 -6.14 -1.40 -3.18
CA MET A 76 -6.16 -2.86 -3.05
C MET A 76 -5.14 -3.53 -3.96
N VAL A 77 -4.98 -3.05 -5.19
CA VAL A 77 -3.99 -3.57 -6.14
C VAL A 77 -2.57 -3.28 -5.66
N VAL A 78 -2.31 -2.09 -5.13
CA VAL A 78 -0.99 -1.76 -4.56
C VAL A 78 -0.70 -2.62 -3.33
N LEU A 79 -1.68 -2.82 -2.44
CA LEU A 79 -1.54 -3.73 -1.30
C LEU A 79 -1.22 -5.15 -1.75
N LEU A 80 -1.88 -5.64 -2.79
CA LEU A 80 -1.61 -6.96 -3.37
C LEU A 80 -0.15 -7.04 -3.88
N GLY A 81 0.33 -6.02 -4.59
CA GLY A 81 1.72 -5.93 -5.03
C GLY A 81 2.72 -5.93 -3.86
N LEU A 82 2.43 -5.20 -2.79
CA LEU A 82 3.25 -5.18 -1.57
C LEU A 82 3.23 -6.53 -0.82
N VAL A 83 2.14 -7.28 -0.88
CA VAL A 83 2.06 -8.63 -0.33
C VAL A 83 2.93 -9.59 -1.14
N ILE A 84 2.83 -9.56 -2.47
CA ILE A 84 3.66 -10.38 -3.36
C ILE A 84 5.15 -10.08 -3.13
N LEU A 85 5.52 -8.80 -3.06
CA LEU A 85 6.91 -8.41 -2.78
C LEU A 85 7.40 -8.93 -1.43
N ASN A 86 6.56 -8.88 -0.40
CA ASN A 86 6.91 -9.40 0.92
C ASN A 86 7.10 -10.94 0.90
N ILE A 87 6.26 -11.67 0.17
CA ILE A 87 6.41 -13.12 -0.04
C ILE A 87 7.74 -13.43 -0.71
N ILE A 88 8.10 -12.71 -1.77
CA ILE A 88 9.38 -12.90 -2.47
C ILE A 88 10.55 -12.65 -1.51
N LEU A 89 10.52 -11.55 -0.74
CA LEU A 89 11.57 -11.24 0.22
C LEU A 89 11.70 -12.29 1.33
N ASN A 90 10.58 -12.84 1.82
CA ASN A 90 10.59 -13.92 2.81
C ASN A 90 11.24 -15.19 2.25
N ASN A 91 10.92 -15.55 1.01
CA ASN A 91 11.53 -16.72 0.36
C ASN A 91 13.04 -16.52 0.13
N ILE A 92 13.47 -15.32 -0.25
CA ILE A 92 14.90 -14.98 -0.38
C ILE A 92 15.61 -15.06 0.98
N ALA A 93 14.99 -14.52 2.05
CA ALA A 93 15.54 -14.64 3.40
C ALA A 93 15.68 -16.10 3.83
N ALA A 94 14.66 -16.93 3.57
CA ALA A 94 14.70 -18.37 3.86
C ALA A 94 15.77 -19.09 3.05
N SER A 95 15.95 -18.79 1.76
CA SER A 95 17.01 -19.39 0.94
C SER A 95 18.41 -19.00 1.42
N VAL A 96 18.60 -17.76 1.90
CA VAL A 96 19.88 -17.30 2.45
C VAL A 96 20.18 -17.99 3.79
N LEU A 97 19.16 -18.25 4.61
CA LEU A 97 19.31 -19.02 5.85
C LEU A 97 19.68 -20.48 5.59
N VAL A 98 19.00 -21.14 4.64
CA VAL A 98 19.25 -22.55 4.28
C VAL A 98 20.62 -22.71 3.60
N GLY A 99 20.99 -21.81 2.67
CA GLY A 99 22.29 -21.83 2.00
C GLY A 99 23.46 -21.49 2.92
N ALA A 100 23.23 -20.88 4.09
CA ALA A 100 24.25 -20.67 5.11
C ALA A 100 24.39 -21.86 6.07
N ALA A 101 23.48 -22.84 6.02
CA ALA A 101 23.46 -24.03 6.88
C ALA A 101 24.05 -25.29 6.21
N VAL A 102 24.39 -25.21 4.91
CA VAL A 102 25.10 -26.23 4.12
C VAL A 102 26.55 -25.81 3.96
#